data_AF-A0A7K3NGH9-F1
#
_entry.id   AF-A0A7K3NGH9-F1
#
_cell.length_a   1.000
_cell.length_b   1.000
_cell.length_c   1.000
_cell.angle_alpha   90.00
_cell.angle_beta   90.00
_cell.angle_gamma   90.00
#
_symmetry.space_group_name_H-M   'P 1'
#
loop_
_entity.id
_entity.type
_entity.pdbx_description
1 polymer ?
#
loop_
_entity_poly.entity_id
_entity_poly.type
_entity_poly.pdbx_seq_one_letter_code
_entity_poly.pdbx_strand_id
1 'polypeptide(L)'
;MPATVLLTLCLALGGISTLWGATPLAHAQLPDPITEESSAGNDASATLRSAVREDLFATVGLTCVFGPGVAEADARRQCLLKARTRLVAKMSERVAAAAASLGLSLTDEEIAAYTLGVVRMEADREEVEPGPEGLTVRLAGRGVADMANLAQKLPFYVANADVRASAVAQYRAARAEAEAARRSAGDPAQEQAGKIRRQMQDTARFAERQLRLGMSQAEVLGLLGEPSTSLQGAPDENFLCLGYGDVWAVFENGELACLRTRLEYHRRHESQCHCSGRLATILLGVEPR
;
A
#
# COMPACT_ATOMS: atom_id res chain seq x y z
N MET A 1 -43.59 40.52 8.03
CA MET A 1 -42.86 41.37 7.06
C MET A 1 -41.58 40.64 6.65
N PRO A 2 -41.53 39.94 5.50
CA PRO A 2 -40.31 39.31 5.01
C PRO A 2 -39.66 40.18 3.92
N ALA A 3 -38.36 40.44 4.05
CA ALA A 3 -37.58 41.14 3.04
C ALA A 3 -36.85 40.14 2.15
N THR A 4 -37.27 40.13 0.90
CA THR A 4 -36.75 39.47 -0.29
C THR A 4 -35.42 40.10 -0.70
N VAL A 5 -34.38 39.32 -1.02
CA VAL A 5 -33.29 39.76 -1.91
C VAL A 5 -32.93 38.61 -2.85
N LEU A 6 -33.47 38.71 -4.07
CA LEU A 6 -33.01 38.03 -5.27
C LEU A 6 -31.73 38.72 -5.76
N LEU A 7 -30.71 37.97 -6.18
CA LEU A 7 -29.68 38.50 -7.06
C LEU A 7 -29.43 37.53 -8.21
N THR A 8 -29.97 37.93 -9.36
CA THR A 8 -29.81 37.33 -10.68
C THR A 8 -28.60 37.98 -11.35
N LEU A 9 -27.67 37.21 -11.91
CA LEU A 9 -26.66 37.75 -12.84
C LEU A 9 -26.57 36.85 -14.08
N CYS A 10 -27.10 37.37 -15.18
CA CYS A 10 -26.86 36.90 -16.55
C CYS A 10 -25.74 37.74 -17.18
N LEU A 11 -24.91 37.13 -18.03
CA LEU A 11 -24.17 37.68 -19.19
C LEU A 11 -23.26 36.51 -19.68
N ALA A 12 -23.57 35.74 -20.72
CA ALA A 12 -23.67 36.02 -22.15
C ALA A 12 -22.32 36.16 -22.89
N LEU A 13 -22.15 35.25 -23.87
CA LEU A 13 -21.48 35.36 -25.19
C LEU A 13 -19.94 35.37 -25.28
N GLY A 14 -19.44 34.49 -26.17
CA GLY A 14 -18.11 34.56 -26.73
C GLY A 14 -17.67 33.28 -27.43
N GLY A 15 -18.21 32.99 -28.61
CA GLY A 15 -17.70 31.94 -29.49
C GLY A 15 -16.51 32.43 -30.32
N ILE A 16 -15.49 31.59 -30.50
CA ILE A 16 -14.45 31.76 -31.53
C ILE A 16 -14.13 30.39 -32.13
N SER A 17 -14.49 30.24 -33.40
CA SER A 17 -14.05 29.18 -34.32
C SER A 17 -12.67 29.51 -34.88
N THR A 18 -11.74 28.53 -34.88
CA THR A 18 -10.62 28.45 -35.85
C THR A 18 -10.38 26.93 -36.08
N LEU A 19 -10.78 26.31 -37.20
CA LEU A 19 -10.19 26.34 -38.55
C LEU A 19 -8.66 26.14 -38.56
N TRP A 20 -8.22 24.89 -38.48
CA TRP A 20 -6.90 24.47 -38.97
C TRP A 20 -7.09 23.35 -39.98
N GLY A 21 -6.81 23.70 -41.24
CA GLY A 21 -6.88 22.83 -42.40
C GLY A 21 -5.74 21.82 -42.41
N ALA A 22 -6.07 20.61 -42.86
CA ALA A 22 -5.12 19.60 -43.28
C ALA A 22 -4.76 19.84 -44.75
N THR A 23 -3.48 20.04 -45.05
CA THR A 23 -2.91 19.86 -46.38
C THR A 23 -2.21 18.51 -46.45
N PRO A 24 -2.54 17.63 -47.41
CA PRO A 24 -1.73 16.46 -47.70
C PRO A 24 -0.63 16.84 -48.70
N LEU A 25 0.63 16.57 -48.35
CA LEU A 25 1.72 16.53 -49.30
C LEU A 25 1.76 15.15 -49.95
N ALA A 26 1.42 15.11 -51.23
CA ALA A 26 1.82 14.05 -52.15
C ALA A 26 3.34 14.06 -52.29
N HIS A 27 3.99 12.90 -52.20
CA HIS A 27 5.32 12.65 -52.77
C HIS A 27 5.35 11.26 -53.42
N ALA A 28 6.07 11.22 -54.54
CA ALA A 28 6.02 10.25 -55.61
C ALA A 28 6.76 8.92 -55.34
N GLN A 29 6.52 7.98 -56.25
CA GLN A 29 7.06 6.62 -56.41
C GLN A 29 8.59 6.44 -56.33
N LEU A 30 8.97 5.33 -55.66
CA LEU A 30 9.88 4.21 -56.00
C LEU A 30 11.03 4.39 -57.03
N PRO A 31 12.20 3.74 -56.80
CA PRO A 31 12.38 2.36 -57.28
C PRO A 31 13.08 1.36 -56.33
N ASP A 32 12.95 0.11 -56.74
CA ASP A 32 13.23 -1.22 -56.14
C ASP A 32 14.72 -1.60 -55.92
N PRO A 33 15.03 -2.79 -55.35
CA PRO A 33 16.20 -3.04 -54.51
C PRO A 33 17.43 -3.53 -55.28
N ILE A 34 18.61 -3.26 -54.72
CA ILE A 34 19.86 -3.94 -55.10
C ILE A 34 20.36 -4.72 -53.88
N THR A 35 20.36 -6.03 -54.06
CA THR A 35 21.03 -7.03 -53.22
C THR A 35 22.50 -7.06 -53.63
N GLU A 36 23.43 -6.77 -52.71
CA GLU A 36 24.80 -7.28 -52.75
C GLU A 36 25.27 -7.60 -51.33
N GLU A 37 25.57 -8.89 -51.11
CA GLU A 37 26.37 -9.41 -50.00
C GLU A 37 27.81 -8.89 -50.08
N SER A 38 28.39 -8.43 -48.96
CA SER A 38 29.76 -8.79 -48.59
C SER A 38 30.11 -8.37 -47.14
N SER A 39 30.19 -9.38 -46.28
CA SER A 39 31.31 -9.65 -45.36
C SER A 39 32.18 -8.48 -44.87
N ALA A 40 32.06 -8.16 -43.57
CA ALA A 40 33.14 -7.97 -42.57
C ALA A 40 32.79 -6.83 -41.60
N GLY A 41 32.63 -7.16 -40.30
CA GLY A 41 32.53 -6.16 -39.22
C GLY A 41 31.35 -6.32 -38.27
N ASN A 42 31.05 -7.54 -37.82
CA ASN A 42 29.92 -7.83 -36.93
C ASN A 42 30.13 -7.45 -35.45
N ASP A 43 31.24 -6.85 -35.05
CA ASP A 43 31.50 -6.49 -33.63
C ASP A 43 31.33 -5.01 -33.27
N ALA A 44 31.11 -4.11 -34.25
CA ALA A 44 30.90 -2.69 -33.96
C ALA A 44 29.41 -2.29 -33.89
N SER A 45 28.53 -3.00 -34.61
CA SER A 45 27.09 -2.67 -34.66
C SER A 45 26.28 -3.23 -33.49
N ALA A 46 26.77 -4.25 -32.77
CA ALA A 46 26.14 -4.75 -31.55
C ALA A 46 26.36 -3.80 -30.36
N THR A 47 27.53 -3.17 -30.29
CA THR A 47 27.88 -2.17 -29.27
C THR A 47 27.19 -0.82 -29.53
N LEU A 48 26.90 -0.48 -30.79
CA LEU A 48 26.17 0.74 -31.16
C LEU A 48 24.63 0.60 -31.06
N ARG A 49 24.07 -0.62 -31.00
CA ARG A 49 22.64 -0.86 -30.69
C ARG A 49 22.37 -1.09 -29.20
N SER A 50 23.42 -1.17 -28.38
CA SER A 50 23.36 -1.24 -26.91
C SER A 50 23.64 0.10 -26.23
N ALA A 51 23.53 1.22 -26.94
CA ALA A 51 23.18 2.49 -26.32
C ALA A 51 21.68 2.48 -26.02
N VAL A 52 21.25 1.50 -25.21
CA VAL A 52 19.95 1.54 -24.55
C VAL A 52 19.94 2.86 -23.82
N ARG A 53 19.02 3.76 -24.18
CA ARG A 53 18.63 4.89 -23.34
C ARG A 53 18.49 4.32 -21.93
N GLU A 54 19.44 4.59 -21.04
CA GLU A 54 19.38 4.07 -19.68
C GLU A 54 18.31 4.85 -18.93
N ASP A 55 17.06 4.59 -19.26
CA ASP A 55 15.93 5.15 -18.55
C ASP A 55 15.94 4.53 -17.16
N LEU A 56 16.15 5.38 -16.15
CA LEU A 56 16.00 5.01 -14.76
C LEU A 56 14.53 4.78 -14.50
N PHE A 57 14.16 3.56 -14.14
CA PHE A 57 12.82 3.24 -13.70
C PHE A 57 12.79 2.59 -12.33
N ALA A 58 11.70 2.82 -11.60
CA ALA A 58 11.36 2.14 -10.37
C ALA A 58 9.84 1.96 -10.30
N THR A 59 9.35 0.88 -9.71
CA THR A 59 7.91 0.64 -9.53
C THR A 59 7.46 0.96 -8.11
N VAL A 60 6.18 1.29 -7.97
CA VAL A 60 5.53 1.52 -6.68
C VAL A 60 4.14 0.90 -6.69
N GLY A 61 3.82 0.18 -5.62
CA GLY A 61 2.46 -0.22 -5.25
C GLY A 61 2.13 0.36 -3.89
N LEU A 62 0.98 1.00 -3.76
CA LEU A 62 0.54 1.65 -2.54
C LEU A 62 -0.98 1.51 -2.37
N THR A 63 -1.41 1.19 -1.16
CA THR A 63 -2.80 1.32 -0.74
C THR A 63 -2.87 2.40 0.33
N CYS A 64 -3.69 3.40 0.10
CA CYS A 64 -3.96 4.51 1.02
C CYS A 64 -5.40 4.42 1.49
N VAL A 65 -5.63 4.42 2.80
CA VAL A 65 -6.98 4.49 3.36
C VAL A 65 -7.18 5.85 4.00
N PHE A 66 -8.29 6.51 3.67
CA PHE A 66 -8.66 7.83 4.15
C PHE A 66 -9.96 7.72 4.93
N GLY A 67 -10.05 8.40 6.08
CA GLY A 67 -11.24 8.37 6.92
C GLY A 67 -12.47 9.00 6.26
N PRO A 68 -13.64 8.90 6.92
CA PRO A 68 -14.88 9.47 6.41
C PRO A 68 -14.77 11.00 6.26
N GLY A 69 -15.32 11.55 5.18
CA GLY A 69 -15.37 12.99 4.92
C GLY A 69 -14.19 13.57 4.13
N VAL A 70 -13.17 12.78 3.79
CA VAL A 70 -12.12 13.20 2.85
C VAL A 70 -12.68 13.17 1.43
N ALA A 71 -12.50 14.25 0.66
CA ALA A 71 -12.91 14.28 -0.74
C ALA A 71 -12.04 13.32 -1.59
N GLU A 72 -12.65 12.67 -2.59
CA GLU A 72 -11.93 11.73 -3.47
C GLU A 72 -10.71 12.39 -4.12
N ALA A 73 -10.85 13.62 -4.63
CA ALA A 73 -9.75 14.34 -5.25
C ALA A 73 -8.55 14.52 -4.30
N ASP A 74 -8.82 14.83 -3.03
CA ASP A 74 -7.79 14.99 -2.01
C ASP A 74 -7.14 13.64 -1.65
N ALA A 75 -7.94 12.59 -1.50
CA ALA A 75 -7.46 11.23 -1.26
C ALA A 75 -6.53 10.74 -2.38
N ARG A 76 -6.93 10.93 -3.63
CA ARG A 76 -6.13 10.57 -4.82
C ARG A 76 -4.83 11.37 -4.86
N ARG A 77 -4.91 12.70 -4.71
CA ARG A 77 -3.74 13.59 -4.67
C ARG A 77 -2.74 13.18 -3.58
N GLN A 78 -3.22 12.94 -2.37
CA GLN A 78 -2.39 12.54 -1.24
C GLN A 78 -1.74 11.17 -1.44
N CYS A 79 -2.48 10.21 -2.01
CA CYS A 79 -1.91 8.90 -2.31
C CYS A 79 -0.84 8.96 -3.41
N LEU A 80 -1.08 9.77 -4.44
CA LEU A 80 -0.10 10.04 -5.51
C LEU A 80 1.18 10.69 -4.96
N LEU A 81 1.06 11.68 -4.08
CA LEU A 81 2.21 12.32 -3.44
C LEU A 81 3.05 11.33 -2.62
N LYS A 82 2.39 10.43 -1.86
CA LYS A 82 3.08 9.36 -1.13
C LYS A 82 3.80 8.40 -2.08
N ALA A 83 3.14 7.99 -3.16
CA ALA A 83 3.74 7.12 -4.17
C ALA A 83 4.98 7.77 -4.83
N ARG A 84 4.87 9.04 -5.22
CA ARG A 84 5.98 9.81 -5.79
C ARG A 84 7.15 9.96 -4.83
N THR A 85 6.89 10.23 -3.56
CA THR A 85 7.94 10.32 -2.52
C THR A 85 8.67 8.98 -2.34
N ARG A 86 7.95 7.85 -2.39
CA ARG A 86 8.57 6.52 -2.36
C ARG A 86 9.41 6.22 -3.60
N LEU A 87 8.94 6.62 -4.78
CA LEU A 87 9.71 6.48 -6.02
C LEU A 87 11.00 7.29 -5.96
N VAL A 88 10.94 8.54 -5.48
CA VAL A 88 12.12 9.38 -5.26
C VAL A 88 13.12 8.66 -4.36
N ALA A 89 12.70 8.17 -3.19
CA ALA A 89 13.59 7.45 -2.29
C ALA A 89 14.29 6.24 -2.94
N LYS A 90 13.58 5.49 -3.81
CA LYS A 90 14.17 4.36 -4.56
C LYS A 90 15.14 4.79 -5.66
N MET A 91 14.88 5.93 -6.29
CA MET A 91 15.64 6.40 -7.46
C MET A 91 16.83 7.28 -7.07
N SER A 92 16.79 7.91 -5.90
CA SER A 92 17.82 8.83 -5.42
C SER A 92 19.20 8.21 -5.30
N GLU A 93 19.31 6.92 -5.00
CA GLU A 93 20.61 6.23 -4.94
C GLU A 93 21.32 6.23 -6.30
N ARG A 94 20.59 6.01 -7.40
CA ARG A 94 21.18 6.05 -8.75
C ARG A 94 21.54 7.47 -9.18
N VAL A 95 20.75 8.45 -8.75
CA VAL A 95 21.05 9.87 -8.97
C VAL A 95 22.30 10.29 -8.18
N ALA A 96 22.45 9.82 -6.94
CA ALA A 96 23.65 10.04 -6.13
C ALA A 96 24.90 9.42 -6.79
N ALA A 97 24.78 8.19 -7.31
CA ALA A 97 25.87 7.56 -8.05
C ALA A 97 26.29 8.35 -9.30
N ALA A 98 25.32 8.89 -10.04
CA ALA A 98 25.58 9.76 -11.19
C ALA A 98 26.21 11.10 -10.79
N ALA A 99 25.83 11.67 -9.64
CA ALA A 99 26.48 12.87 -9.10
C ALA A 99 27.95 12.59 -8.75
N ALA A 100 28.19 11.48 -8.05
CA ALA A 100 29.53 11.08 -7.62
C ALA A 100 30.46 10.78 -8.81
N SER A 101 29.96 10.13 -9.87
CA SER A 101 30.76 9.85 -11.08
C SER A 101 31.17 11.12 -11.83
N LEU A 102 30.40 12.21 -11.69
CA LEU A 102 30.72 13.54 -12.21
C LEU A 102 31.58 14.38 -11.25
N GLY A 103 31.99 13.84 -10.09
CA GLY A 103 32.73 14.57 -9.07
C GLY A 103 31.91 15.66 -8.37
N LEU A 104 30.59 15.57 -8.41
CA LEU A 104 29.68 16.54 -7.83
C LEU A 104 29.30 16.13 -6.40
N SER A 105 29.46 17.05 -5.45
CA SER A 105 29.06 16.84 -4.06
C SER A 105 27.70 17.48 -3.82
N LEU A 106 26.70 16.66 -3.49
CA LEU A 106 25.35 17.06 -3.10
C LEU A 106 24.96 16.32 -1.82
N THR A 107 24.17 16.96 -0.97
CA THR A 107 23.56 16.29 0.19
C THR A 107 22.47 15.33 -0.25
N ASP A 108 22.14 14.35 0.59
CA ASP A 108 21.04 13.40 0.32
C ASP A 108 19.71 14.12 0.04
N GLU A 109 19.48 15.24 0.73
CA GLU A 109 18.26 16.04 0.54
C GLU A 109 18.26 16.78 -0.80
N GLU A 110 19.40 17.33 -1.24
CA GLU A 110 19.53 17.93 -2.57
C GLU A 110 19.39 16.88 -3.67
N ILE A 111 19.95 15.68 -3.48
CA ILE A 111 19.75 14.56 -4.41
C ILE A 111 18.27 14.18 -4.47
N ALA A 112 17.59 14.03 -3.33
CA ALA A 112 16.17 13.70 -3.30
C ALA A 112 15.30 14.78 -3.94
N ALA A 113 15.62 16.06 -3.69
CA ALA A 113 14.94 17.20 -4.30
C ALA A 113 15.12 17.25 -5.82
N TYR A 114 16.35 17.05 -6.29
CA TYR A 114 16.64 16.97 -7.71
C TYR A 114 15.93 15.77 -8.36
N THR A 115 15.98 14.60 -7.72
CA THR A 115 15.27 13.38 -8.15
C THR A 115 13.76 13.65 -8.26
N LEU A 116 13.16 14.32 -7.29
CA LEU A 116 11.73 14.68 -7.32
C LEU A 116 11.38 15.54 -8.55
N GLY A 117 12.27 16.45 -8.95
CA GLY A 117 12.06 17.35 -10.09
C GLY A 117 12.18 16.66 -11.45
N VAL A 118 12.96 15.59 -11.56
CA VAL A 118 13.25 14.89 -12.83
C VAL A 118 12.44 13.61 -13.02
N VAL A 119 12.03 12.96 -11.94
CA VAL A 119 11.22 11.73 -12.00
C VAL A 119 9.78 12.08 -12.37
N ARG A 120 9.33 11.47 -13.47
CA ARG A 120 7.92 11.46 -13.87
C ARG A 120 7.29 10.16 -13.40
N MET A 121 6.12 10.25 -12.79
CA MET A 121 5.37 9.09 -12.37
C MET A 121 4.28 8.81 -13.40
N GLU A 122 4.24 7.57 -13.89
CA GLU A 122 3.21 7.03 -14.76
C GLU A 122 2.39 6.06 -13.91
N ALA A 123 1.08 6.32 -13.77
CA ALA A 123 0.18 5.43 -13.04
C ALA A 123 -0.33 4.34 -13.98
N ASP A 124 -0.01 3.09 -13.66
CA ASP A 124 -0.44 1.91 -14.43
C ASP A 124 -1.86 1.49 -14.04
N ARG A 125 -2.19 1.65 -12.75
CA ARG A 125 -3.49 1.32 -12.20
C ARG A 125 -3.81 2.25 -11.04
N GLU A 126 -4.99 2.83 -11.08
CA GLU A 126 -5.56 3.62 -9.99
C GLU A 126 -6.98 3.14 -9.74
N GLU A 127 -7.27 2.71 -8.53
CA GLU A 127 -8.59 2.28 -8.09
C GLU A 127 -9.00 3.03 -6.85
N VAL A 128 -10.23 3.50 -6.84
CA VAL A 128 -10.84 4.17 -5.69
C VAL A 128 -12.06 3.38 -5.28
N GLU A 129 -12.04 2.88 -4.04
CA GLU A 129 -13.14 2.11 -3.46
C GLU A 129 -13.71 2.88 -2.27
N PRO A 130 -14.96 3.36 -2.35
CA PRO A 130 -15.68 3.83 -1.18
C PRO A 130 -16.04 2.64 -0.28
N GLY A 131 -15.86 2.80 1.02
CA GLY A 131 -16.20 1.82 2.04
C GLY A 131 -16.84 2.47 3.27
N PRO A 132 -17.36 1.65 4.19
CA PRO A 132 -18.01 2.15 5.40
C PRO A 132 -17.07 2.97 6.31
N GLU A 133 -15.76 2.75 6.18
CA GLU A 133 -14.71 3.41 6.97
C GLU A 133 -14.05 4.61 6.23
N GLY A 134 -14.52 4.93 5.01
CA GLY A 134 -14.01 6.04 4.20
C GLY A 134 -13.60 5.62 2.78
N LEU A 135 -12.51 6.18 2.26
CA LEU A 135 -12.04 5.94 0.89
C LEU A 135 -10.75 5.14 0.88
N THR A 136 -10.70 4.06 0.11
CA THR A 136 -9.48 3.33 -0.18
C THR A 136 -9.00 3.67 -1.59
N VAL A 137 -7.78 4.19 -1.70
CA VAL A 137 -7.11 4.42 -2.99
C VAL A 137 -5.99 3.39 -3.16
N ARG A 138 -6.09 2.54 -4.18
CA ARG A 138 -5.02 1.64 -4.58
C ARG A 138 -4.35 2.20 -5.82
N LEU A 139 -3.03 2.36 -5.74
CA LEU A 139 -2.24 2.91 -6.81
C LEU A 139 -1.06 1.97 -7.11
N ALA A 140 -0.90 1.64 -8.39
CA ALA A 140 0.29 1.03 -8.93
C ALA A 140 0.83 1.92 -10.06
N GLY A 141 2.14 2.09 -10.12
CA GLY A 141 2.77 2.86 -11.17
C GLY A 141 4.27 2.71 -11.21
N ARG A 142 4.88 3.41 -12.17
CA ARG A 142 6.33 3.49 -12.32
C ARG A 142 6.81 4.94 -12.31
N GLY A 143 7.95 5.18 -11.67
CA GLY A 143 8.75 6.38 -11.88
C GLY A 143 9.70 6.15 -13.04
N VAL A 144 9.80 7.12 -13.94
CA VAL A 144 10.70 7.12 -15.10
C VAL A 144 11.51 8.41 -15.09
N ALA A 145 12.81 8.31 -15.32
CA ALA A 145 13.71 9.43 -15.55
C ALA A 145 14.73 9.08 -16.64
N ASP A 146 14.97 10.02 -17.55
CA ASP A 146 16.00 9.90 -18.57
C ASP A 146 17.36 10.21 -17.92
N MET A 147 18.20 9.19 -17.70
CA MET A 147 19.48 9.36 -17.01
C MET A 147 20.47 10.22 -17.77
N ALA A 148 20.43 10.21 -19.11
CA ALA A 148 21.34 11.02 -19.91
C ALA A 148 21.01 12.51 -19.75
N ASN A 149 19.73 12.87 -19.84
CA ASN A 149 19.24 14.23 -19.63
C ASN A 149 19.46 14.69 -18.17
N LEU A 150 19.30 13.77 -17.22
CA LEU A 150 19.56 13.99 -15.81
C LEU A 150 21.04 14.32 -15.57
N ALA A 151 21.95 13.45 -16.01
CA ALA A 151 23.39 13.66 -15.86
C ALA A 151 23.85 14.97 -16.52
N GLN A 152 23.27 15.32 -17.68
CA GLN A 152 23.54 16.58 -18.36
C GLN A 152 23.12 17.82 -17.55
N LYS A 153 22.01 17.74 -16.78
CA LYS A 153 21.47 18.88 -16.02
C LYS A 153 22.01 18.98 -14.59
N LEU A 154 22.66 17.94 -14.09
CA LEU A 154 23.22 17.94 -12.74
C LEU A 154 24.23 19.08 -12.51
N PRO A 155 25.20 19.35 -13.40
CA PRO A 155 26.14 20.45 -13.22
C PRO A 155 25.46 21.80 -13.10
N PHE A 156 24.40 22.03 -13.88
CA PHE A 156 23.58 23.25 -13.76
C PHE A 156 22.93 23.34 -12.38
N TYR A 157 22.34 22.26 -11.88
CA TYR A 157 21.76 22.23 -10.53
C TYR A 157 22.80 22.54 -9.45
N VAL A 158 24.00 21.96 -9.53
CA VAL A 158 25.11 22.20 -8.58
C VAL A 158 25.68 23.62 -8.68
N ALA A 159 25.68 24.23 -9.86
CA ALA A 159 26.15 25.61 -10.02
C ALA A 159 25.16 26.66 -9.49
N ASN A 160 23.86 26.35 -9.41
CA ASN A 160 22.81 27.33 -9.11
C ASN A 160 22.19 27.12 -7.72
N ALA A 161 22.71 27.81 -6.70
CA ALA A 161 22.28 27.67 -5.31
C ALA A 161 20.79 27.98 -5.10
N ASP A 162 20.26 29.01 -5.78
CA ASP A 162 18.84 29.39 -5.67
C ASP A 162 17.91 28.30 -6.21
N VAL A 163 18.30 27.66 -7.31
CA VAL A 163 17.57 26.52 -7.89
C VAL A 163 17.57 25.35 -6.92
N ARG A 164 18.72 25.05 -6.28
CA ARG A 164 18.79 23.99 -5.27
C ARG A 164 17.93 24.29 -4.05
N ALA A 165 18.04 25.49 -3.50
CA ALA A 165 17.26 25.92 -2.35
C ALA A 165 15.75 25.82 -2.62
N SER A 166 15.31 26.27 -3.80
CA SER A 166 13.91 26.15 -4.23
C SER A 166 13.47 24.69 -4.36
N ALA A 167 14.29 23.84 -4.99
CA ALA A 167 13.98 22.41 -5.13
C ALA A 167 13.89 21.71 -3.77
N VAL A 168 14.81 22.00 -2.85
CA VAL A 168 14.80 21.45 -1.48
C VAL A 168 13.56 21.91 -0.71
N ALA A 169 13.16 23.17 -0.85
CA ALA A 169 11.93 23.68 -0.25
C ALA A 169 10.69 22.94 -0.79
N GLN A 170 10.61 22.72 -2.11
CA GLN A 170 9.52 21.94 -2.71
C GLN A 170 9.51 20.49 -2.24
N TYR A 171 10.68 19.86 -2.12
CA TYR A 171 10.81 18.50 -1.60
C TYR A 171 10.33 18.40 -0.14
N ARG A 172 10.74 19.34 0.71
CA ARG A 172 10.29 19.43 2.11
C ARG A 172 8.78 19.63 2.20
N ALA A 173 8.21 20.51 1.38
CA ALA A 173 6.77 20.74 1.32
C ALA A 173 6.00 19.47 0.91
N ALA A 174 6.45 18.78 -0.15
CA ALA A 174 5.84 17.53 -0.61
C ALA A 174 5.91 16.43 0.47
N ARG A 175 7.05 16.31 1.16
CA ARG A 175 7.21 15.36 2.26
C ARG A 175 6.33 15.71 3.46
N ALA A 176 6.24 16.98 3.82
CA ALA A 176 5.38 17.44 4.91
C ALA A 176 3.90 17.18 4.61
N GLU A 177 3.46 17.43 3.36
CA GLU A 177 2.10 17.12 2.92
C GLU A 177 1.82 15.62 2.94
N ALA A 178 2.74 14.79 2.43
CA ALA A 178 2.61 13.33 2.46
C ALA A 178 2.51 12.78 3.90
N GLU A 179 3.23 13.38 4.85
CA GLU A 179 3.20 13.00 6.26
C GLU A 179 1.93 13.53 6.97
N ALA A 180 1.47 14.73 6.65
CA ALA A 180 0.18 15.24 7.14
C ALA A 180 -0.97 14.35 6.65
N ALA A 181 -0.94 13.97 5.38
CA ALA A 181 -1.85 13.00 4.77
C ALA A 181 -1.77 11.59 5.40
N ARG A 182 -0.65 11.24 6.02
CA ARG A 182 -0.53 9.99 6.79
C ARG A 182 -1.19 10.12 8.15
N ARG A 183 -1.08 11.27 8.80
CA ARG A 183 -1.72 11.52 10.10
C ARG A 183 -3.25 11.62 10.00
N SER A 184 -3.77 12.07 8.86
CA SER A 184 -5.22 12.13 8.59
C SER A 184 -5.80 10.81 8.05
N ALA A 185 -4.95 9.92 7.52
CA ALA A 185 -5.31 8.58 7.07
C ALA A 185 -5.19 7.61 8.25
N GLY A 186 -6.23 6.83 8.55
CA GLY A 186 -6.14 5.77 9.56
C GLY A 186 -4.98 4.81 9.24
N ASP A 187 -4.31 4.27 10.26
CA ASP A 187 -3.25 3.28 10.05
C ASP A 187 -3.87 1.98 9.50
N PRO A 188 -3.54 1.55 8.27
CA PRO A 188 -4.13 0.34 7.67
C PRO A 188 -3.83 -0.92 8.49
N ALA A 189 -2.72 -0.95 9.25
CA ALA A 189 -2.44 -2.05 10.16
C ALA A 189 -3.39 -2.05 11.36
N GLN A 190 -3.72 -0.87 11.91
CA GLN A 190 -4.72 -0.75 12.97
C GLN A 190 -6.12 -1.03 12.46
N GLU A 191 -6.46 -0.60 11.25
CA GLU A 191 -7.76 -0.89 10.65
C GLU A 191 -7.94 -2.38 10.40
N GLN A 192 -6.92 -3.05 9.84
CA GLN A 192 -6.94 -4.50 9.64
C GLN A 192 -7.02 -5.25 10.99
N ALA A 193 -6.23 -4.83 11.98
CA ALA A 193 -6.34 -5.38 13.34
C ALA A 193 -7.74 -5.17 13.93
N GLY A 194 -8.37 -4.02 13.67
CA GLY A 194 -9.74 -3.72 14.09
C GLY A 194 -10.79 -4.59 13.39
N LYS A 195 -10.62 -4.87 12.09
CA LYS A 195 -11.49 -5.80 11.34
C LYS A 195 -11.39 -7.23 11.89
N ILE A 196 -10.17 -7.73 12.08
CA ILE A 196 -9.93 -9.06 12.66
C ILE A 196 -10.55 -9.14 14.06
N ARG A 197 -10.33 -8.13 14.92
CA ARG A 197 -10.90 -8.10 16.27
C ARG A 197 -12.43 -8.10 16.25
N ARG A 198 -13.06 -7.33 15.36
CA ARG A 198 -14.53 -7.32 15.21
C ARG A 198 -15.05 -8.70 14.79
N GLN A 199 -14.42 -9.33 13.80
CA GLN A 199 -14.78 -10.69 13.38
C GLN A 199 -14.65 -11.70 14.52
N MET A 200 -13.54 -11.67 15.28
CA MET A 200 -13.35 -12.54 16.44
C MET A 200 -14.45 -12.36 17.50
N GLN A 201 -14.85 -11.11 17.78
CA GLN A 201 -15.94 -10.80 18.71
C GLN A 201 -17.31 -11.24 18.20
N ASP A 202 -17.57 -11.10 16.90
CA ASP A 202 -18.85 -11.51 16.32
C ASP A 202 -18.99 -13.04 16.31
N THR A 203 -17.92 -13.77 15.97
CA THR A 203 -17.84 -15.23 16.09
C THR A 203 -18.03 -15.68 17.54
N ALA A 204 -17.34 -15.03 18.49
CA ALA A 204 -17.48 -15.30 19.92
C ALA A 204 -18.94 -15.16 20.41
N ARG A 205 -19.59 -14.03 20.10
CA ARG A 205 -20.99 -13.80 20.47
C ARG A 205 -21.94 -14.79 19.79
N PHE A 206 -21.64 -15.20 18.56
CA PHE A 206 -22.43 -16.22 17.87
C PHE A 206 -22.32 -17.57 18.57
N ALA A 207 -21.09 -18.00 18.91
CA ALA A 207 -20.83 -19.22 19.65
C ALA A 207 -21.53 -19.23 21.01
N GLU A 208 -21.43 -18.16 21.80
CA GLU A 208 -22.13 -18.04 23.10
C GLU A 208 -23.65 -18.20 22.98
N ARG A 209 -24.25 -17.70 21.90
CA ARG A 209 -25.70 -17.80 21.68
C ARG A 209 -26.15 -19.16 21.18
N GLN A 210 -25.35 -19.83 20.35
CA GLN A 210 -25.76 -21.06 19.66
C GLN A 210 -25.31 -22.32 20.37
N LEU A 211 -24.12 -22.32 20.97
CA LEU A 211 -23.58 -23.52 21.60
C LEU A 211 -24.32 -23.87 22.90
N ARG A 212 -24.50 -25.17 23.13
CA ARG A 212 -25.15 -25.73 24.31
C ARG A 212 -24.31 -26.87 24.85
N LEU A 213 -24.30 -27.01 26.18
CA LEU A 213 -23.61 -28.11 26.84
C LEU A 213 -24.15 -29.46 26.32
N GLY A 214 -23.27 -30.44 26.16
CA GLY A 214 -23.59 -31.75 25.60
C GLY A 214 -23.56 -31.82 24.07
N MET A 215 -23.39 -30.70 23.35
CA MET A 215 -23.20 -30.74 21.90
C MET A 215 -21.94 -31.53 21.55
N SER A 216 -22.03 -32.41 20.57
CA SER A 216 -20.88 -33.16 20.07
C SER A 216 -19.92 -32.23 19.31
N GLN A 217 -18.64 -32.61 19.25
CA GLN A 217 -17.65 -31.88 18.46
C GLN A 217 -18.08 -31.68 17.00
N ALA A 218 -18.69 -32.68 16.37
CA ALA A 218 -19.15 -32.60 14.99
C ALA A 218 -20.27 -31.55 14.79
N GLU A 219 -21.19 -31.42 15.75
CA GLU A 219 -22.24 -30.40 15.71
C GLU A 219 -21.66 -28.99 15.85
N VAL A 220 -20.70 -28.81 16.76
CA VAL A 220 -20.01 -27.52 16.94
C VAL A 220 -19.23 -27.14 15.68
N LEU A 221 -18.50 -28.08 15.07
CA LEU A 221 -17.81 -27.87 13.79
C LEU A 221 -18.80 -27.56 12.66
N GLY A 222 -19.96 -28.22 12.63
CA GLY A 222 -21.01 -27.93 11.65
C GLY A 222 -21.63 -26.54 11.79
N LEU A 223 -21.69 -26.00 13.02
CA LEU A 223 -22.26 -24.68 13.31
C LEU A 223 -21.26 -23.54 13.14
N LEU A 224 -20.03 -23.71 13.63
CA LEU A 224 -19.02 -22.66 13.71
C LEU A 224 -17.93 -22.78 12.63
N GLY A 225 -17.86 -23.91 11.94
CA GLY A 225 -16.79 -24.23 11.02
C GLY A 225 -15.51 -24.68 11.73
N GLU A 226 -14.41 -24.64 10.98
CA GLU A 226 -13.08 -25.00 11.49
C GLU A 226 -12.59 -24.00 12.54
N PRO A 227 -12.08 -24.48 13.69
CA PRO A 227 -11.53 -23.60 14.72
C PRO A 227 -10.23 -22.96 14.27
N SER A 228 -9.95 -21.75 14.76
CA SER A 228 -8.68 -21.08 14.48
C SER A 228 -7.50 -21.73 15.22
N THR A 229 -7.77 -22.45 16.31
CA THR A 229 -6.76 -23.12 17.12
C THR A 229 -7.39 -24.34 17.81
N SER A 230 -6.59 -25.40 17.98
CA SER A 230 -6.98 -26.58 18.73
C SER A 230 -5.89 -26.90 19.76
N LEU A 231 -6.31 -27.19 20.99
CA LEU A 231 -5.43 -27.59 22.09
C LEU A 231 -5.97 -28.87 22.72
N GLN A 232 -5.11 -29.87 22.83
CA GLN A 232 -5.39 -31.09 23.59
C GLN A 232 -5.05 -30.85 25.07
N GLY A 233 -5.88 -31.38 25.97
CA GLY A 233 -5.58 -31.46 27.40
C GLY A 233 -4.38 -32.38 27.71
N ALA A 234 -4.07 -32.55 29.00
CA ALA A 234 -3.00 -33.43 29.44
C ALA A 234 -3.26 -34.90 29.02
N PRO A 235 -2.22 -35.75 28.90
CA PRO A 235 -2.36 -37.12 28.39
C PRO A 235 -3.33 -38.02 29.19
N ASP A 236 -3.59 -37.69 30.44
CA ASP A 236 -4.50 -38.36 31.37
C ASP A 236 -5.88 -37.66 31.48
N GLU A 237 -6.06 -36.54 30.77
CA GLU A 237 -7.29 -35.77 30.74
C GLU A 237 -7.97 -35.87 29.36
N ASN A 238 -9.25 -36.23 29.32
CA ASN A 238 -10.01 -36.33 28.07
C ASN A 238 -10.58 -34.98 27.60
N PHE A 239 -9.78 -33.92 27.69
CA PHE A 239 -10.19 -32.58 27.24
C PHE A 239 -9.65 -32.24 25.84
N LEU A 240 -10.52 -31.64 25.02
CA LEU A 240 -10.17 -31.03 23.73
C LEU A 240 -10.73 -29.62 23.69
N CYS A 241 -9.93 -28.66 23.22
CA CYS A 241 -10.29 -27.26 23.30
C CYS A 241 -10.13 -26.57 21.96
N LEU A 242 -11.25 -26.06 21.46
CA LEU A 242 -11.32 -25.46 20.13
C LEU A 242 -11.54 -23.95 20.27
N GLY A 243 -10.64 -23.17 19.68
CA GLY A 243 -10.68 -21.71 19.71
C GLY A 243 -11.47 -21.13 18.54
N TYR A 244 -12.42 -20.25 18.85
CA TYR A 244 -13.30 -19.55 17.90
C TYR A 244 -13.30 -18.05 18.19
N GLY A 245 -12.24 -17.36 17.77
CA GLY A 245 -12.06 -15.94 18.08
C GLY A 245 -11.69 -15.73 19.55
N ASP A 246 -12.54 -15.03 20.30
CA ASP A 246 -12.33 -14.73 21.73
C ASP A 246 -12.94 -15.77 22.69
N VAL A 247 -13.46 -16.89 22.17
CA VAL A 247 -14.03 -17.97 22.98
C VAL A 247 -13.40 -19.32 22.67
N TRP A 248 -13.44 -20.19 23.66
CA TRP A 248 -12.98 -21.56 23.64
C TRP A 248 -14.14 -22.48 23.94
N ALA A 249 -14.42 -23.39 23.03
CA ALA A 249 -15.30 -24.53 23.24
C ALA A 249 -14.48 -25.67 23.84
N VAL A 250 -14.79 -26.06 25.07
CA VAL A 250 -14.08 -27.10 25.81
C VAL A 250 -14.92 -28.37 25.80
N PHE A 251 -14.36 -29.43 25.24
CA PHE A 251 -14.96 -30.74 25.13
C PHE A 251 -14.38 -31.67 26.17
N GLU A 252 -15.23 -32.44 26.83
CA GLU A 252 -14.85 -33.54 27.71
C GLU A 252 -15.50 -34.81 27.15
N ASN A 253 -14.71 -35.87 26.93
CA ASN A 253 -15.20 -37.12 26.36
C ASN A 253 -15.99 -36.96 25.04
N GLY A 254 -15.65 -35.94 24.25
CA GLY A 254 -16.25 -35.66 22.93
C GLY A 254 -17.49 -34.76 22.94
N GLU A 255 -17.96 -34.33 24.11
CA GLU A 255 -19.12 -33.46 24.28
C GLU A 255 -18.72 -32.10 24.86
N LEU A 256 -19.42 -31.04 24.46
CA LEU A 256 -19.15 -29.69 24.93
C LEU A 256 -19.47 -29.58 26.43
N ALA A 257 -18.43 -29.47 27.25
CA ALA A 257 -18.52 -29.32 28.69
C ALA A 257 -18.70 -27.86 29.13
N CYS A 258 -18.10 -26.90 28.39
CA CYS A 258 -18.27 -25.47 28.65
C CYS A 258 -17.69 -24.55 27.56
N LEU A 259 -17.98 -23.26 27.75
CA LEU A 259 -17.38 -22.14 27.02
C LEU A 259 -16.51 -21.30 27.94
N ARG A 260 -15.36 -20.85 27.43
CA ARG A 260 -14.42 -19.99 28.15
C ARG A 260 -13.93 -18.86 27.28
N THR A 261 -13.72 -17.68 27.84
CA THR A 261 -13.01 -16.57 27.16
C THR A 261 -11.51 -16.62 27.39
N ARG A 262 -11.06 -17.36 28.42
CA ARG A 262 -9.65 -17.58 28.75
C ARG A 262 -9.41 -19.00 29.25
N LEU A 263 -8.24 -19.54 28.94
CA LEU A 263 -7.77 -20.85 29.38
C LEU A 263 -6.72 -20.68 30.49
N GLU A 264 -7.13 -20.12 31.62
CA GLU A 264 -6.27 -19.95 32.80
C GLU A 264 -6.57 -21.05 33.83
N TYR A 265 -5.54 -21.63 34.44
CA TYR A 265 -5.68 -22.62 35.50
C TYR A 265 -5.98 -21.94 36.85
N HIS A 266 -7.19 -22.12 37.38
CA HIS A 266 -7.54 -21.67 38.72
C HIS A 266 -7.75 -22.84 39.68
N ARG A 267 -6.75 -23.03 40.57
CA ARG A 267 -6.70 -24.07 41.61
C ARG A 267 -7.90 -24.07 42.57
N ARG A 268 -8.60 -22.93 42.71
CA ARG A 268 -9.71 -22.74 43.66
C ARG A 268 -11.06 -23.25 43.16
N HIS A 269 -11.17 -23.58 41.88
CA HIS A 269 -12.46 -23.91 41.26
C HIS A 269 -12.66 -25.38 40.94
N GLU A 270 -11.64 -26.26 41.13
CA GLU A 270 -11.70 -27.69 40.76
C GLU A 270 -12.42 -27.93 39.42
N SER A 271 -12.35 -26.97 38.49
CA SER A 271 -13.44 -26.84 37.52
C SER A 271 -13.26 -27.83 36.38
N GLN A 272 -14.29 -28.58 36.03
CA GLN A 272 -14.32 -29.66 35.05
C GLN A 272 -14.15 -29.20 33.58
N CYS A 273 -13.34 -28.16 33.34
CA CYS A 273 -13.40 -27.32 32.17
C CYS A 273 -12.05 -26.66 31.91
N HIS A 274 -11.03 -27.50 31.74
CA HIS A 274 -9.64 -27.07 31.60
C HIS A 274 -9.06 -27.53 30.27
N CYS A 275 -8.40 -26.59 29.63
CA CYS A 275 -7.47 -26.84 28.55
C CYS A 275 -6.12 -26.54 29.16
N SER A 276 -5.52 -27.54 29.77
CA SER A 276 -4.23 -27.45 30.44
C SER A 276 -3.18 -26.99 29.42
N GLY A 277 -3.00 -25.67 29.31
CA GLY A 277 -2.12 -25.06 28.33
C GLY A 277 -0.68 -25.41 28.64
N ARG A 278 -0.05 -26.21 27.76
CA ARG A 278 1.39 -26.55 27.73
C ARG A 278 1.94 -27.00 29.09
N LEU A 279 2.41 -28.25 29.20
CA LEU A 279 3.13 -28.81 30.38
C LEU A 279 4.03 -27.82 31.16
N ALA A 280 4.62 -26.82 30.51
CA ALA A 280 5.35 -25.72 31.14
C ALA A 280 4.57 -24.92 32.20
N THR A 281 3.27 -24.65 32.03
CA THR A 281 2.49 -23.80 32.96
C THR A 281 2.08 -24.57 34.23
N ILE A 282 1.79 -25.87 34.09
CA ILE A 282 1.40 -26.76 35.19
C ILE A 282 2.60 -27.16 36.04
N LEU A 283 3.77 -27.39 35.41
CA LEU A 283 4.98 -27.82 36.12
C LEU A 283 5.71 -26.68 36.83
N LEU A 284 5.56 -25.42 36.40
CA LEU A 284 6.35 -24.32 36.93
C LEU A 284 5.61 -23.40 37.91
N GLY A 285 4.27 -23.47 38.00
CA GLY A 285 3.52 -22.64 38.96
C GLY A 285 3.80 -21.13 38.84
N VAL A 286 4.22 -20.67 37.66
CA VAL A 286 4.55 -19.25 37.43
C VAL A 286 3.29 -18.56 36.91
N GLU A 287 2.71 -17.72 37.75
CA GLU A 287 1.70 -16.75 37.32
C GLU A 287 2.35 -15.78 36.30
N PRO A 288 1.79 -15.61 35.09
CA PRO A 288 2.23 -14.54 34.21
C PRO A 288 1.86 -13.18 34.84
N ARG A 289 2.85 -12.30 34.96
CA ARG A 289 2.65 -10.89 35.37
C ARG A 289 2.03 -10.06 34.25
#